data_AF-A0A9W4W1R8-F1
#
_entry.id   AF-A0A9W4W1R8-F1
#
_cell.length_a   1.000
_cell.length_b   1.000
_cell.length_c   1.000
_cell.angle_alpha   90.00
_cell.angle_beta   90.00
_cell.angle_gamma   90.00
#
_symmetry.space_group_name_H-M   'P 1'
#
loop_
_entity.id
_entity.type
_entity.pdbx_description
1 polymer ?
#
loop_
_entity_poly.entity_id
_entity_poly.type
_entity_poly.pdbx_seq_one_letter_code
_entity_poly.pdbx_strand_id
1 'polypeptide(L)'
;MNAIAATTEITVLGWSVVLLLVQIVLQAGTAADLGPKYLFSPRDEGLQSGNLVSQRLKRALDNLLESYPAFVALALALAVTGKAGGIAATGAWLYLLARIVYVALYAAGVPVIRTFVWLASIIGLVMMLVRLMS
;
A
#
# COMPACT_ATOMS: atom_id res chain seq x y z
N MET A 1 3.80 -23.94 15.13
CA MET A 1 2.97 -22.94 14.43
C MET A 1 3.22 -21.50 14.88
N ASN A 2 3.72 -21.23 16.09
CA ASN A 2 3.94 -19.85 16.60
C ASN A 2 5.09 -19.06 15.93
N ALA A 3 6.08 -19.73 15.32
CA ALA A 3 7.25 -19.04 14.76
C ALA A 3 6.96 -18.27 13.45
N ILE A 4 6.04 -18.76 12.60
CA ILE A 4 5.71 -18.13 11.31
C ILE A 4 4.95 -16.82 11.53
N ALA A 5 3.97 -16.83 12.44
CA ALA A 5 3.18 -15.65 12.79
C ALA A 5 4.02 -14.54 13.45
N ALA A 6 5.18 -14.88 14.02
CA ALA A 6 6.07 -13.94 14.70
C ALA A 6 7.15 -13.33 13.78
N THR A 7 7.16 -13.66 12.48
CA THR A 7 8.14 -13.06 11.56
C THR A 7 7.84 -11.58 11.34
N THR A 8 8.90 -10.80 11.13
CA THR A 8 8.78 -9.36 10.91
C THR A 8 7.93 -9.07 9.66
N GLU A 9 8.11 -9.85 8.60
CA GLU A 9 7.38 -9.71 7.34
C GLU A 9 5.87 -9.90 7.52
N ILE A 10 5.45 -10.88 8.33
CA ILE A 10 4.02 -11.10 8.62
C ILE A 10 3.46 -9.98 9.50
N THR A 11 4.24 -9.47 10.44
CA THR A 11 3.84 -8.30 11.25
C THR A 11 3.65 -7.06 10.38
N VAL A 12 4.60 -6.80 9.47
CA VAL A 12 4.52 -5.66 8.53
C VAL A 12 3.37 -5.87 7.54
N LEU A 13 3.09 -7.11 7.11
CA LEU A 13 1.90 -7.44 6.32
C LEU A 13 0.60 -7.10 7.05
N GLY A 14 0.51 -7.38 8.36
CA GLY A 14 -0.62 -6.94 9.18
C GLY A 14 -0.81 -5.42 9.14
N TRP A 15 0.27 -4.66 9.37
CA TRP A 15 0.23 -3.19 9.31
C TRP A 15 -0.06 -2.65 7.90
N SER A 16 0.36 -3.33 6.84
CA SER A 16 0.05 -2.91 5.47
C SER A 16 -1.43 -3.10 5.13
N VAL A 17 -2.09 -4.11 5.71
CA VAL A 17 -3.56 -4.26 5.61
C VAL A 17 -4.25 -3.09 6.31
N VAL A 18 -3.77 -2.67 7.49
CA VAL A 18 -4.28 -1.46 8.16
C VAL A 18 -4.14 -0.24 7.25
N LEU A 19 -2.99 -0.05 6.61
CA LEU A 19 -2.79 1.06 5.66
C LEU A 19 -3.75 0.98 4.46
N LEU A 20 -3.99 -0.22 3.90
CA LEU A 20 -4.95 -0.42 2.81
C LEU A 20 -6.36 0.00 3.23
N LEU A 21 -6.83 -0.47 4.39
CA LEU A 21 -8.15 -0.12 4.92
C LEU A 21 -8.28 1.38 5.16
N VAL A 22 -7.25 2.02 5.73
CA VAL A 22 -7.20 3.47 5.93
C VAL A 22 -7.34 4.21 4.60
N GLN A 23 -6.62 3.78 3.55
CA GLN A 23 -6.73 4.42 2.24
C GLN A 23 -8.12 4.26 1.60
N ILE A 24 -8.74 3.08 1.74
CA ILE A 24 -10.11 2.84 1.26
C ILE A 24 -11.09 3.80 1.97
N VAL A 25 -11.00 3.91 3.30
CA VAL A 25 -11.86 4.80 4.09
C VAL A 25 -11.63 6.27 3.73
N LEU A 26 -10.38 6.70 3.59
CA LEU A 26 -10.05 8.07 3.21
C LEU A 26 -10.55 8.42 1.80
N GLN A 27 -10.38 7.52 0.84
CA GLN A 27 -10.84 7.71 -0.53
C GLN A 27 -12.38 7.79 -0.59
N ALA A 28 -13.08 6.87 0.08
CA ALA A 28 -14.53 6.86 0.13
C ALA A 28 -15.10 8.07 0.87
N GLY A 29 -14.52 8.42 2.03
CA GLY A 29 -15.00 9.53 2.86
C GLY A 29 -14.81 10.91 2.22
N THR A 30 -13.79 11.07 1.36
CA THR A 30 -13.55 12.33 0.64
C THR A 30 -14.39 12.49 -0.63
N ALA A 31 -15.06 11.43 -1.09
CA ALA A 31 -15.90 11.40 -2.30
C ALA A 31 -17.40 11.71 -2.02
N ALA A 32 -17.71 12.30 -0.86
CA ALA A 32 -19.08 12.58 -0.43
C ALA A 32 -19.85 13.54 -1.35
N ASP A 33 -19.13 14.35 -2.13
CA ASP A 33 -19.68 15.29 -3.12
C ASP A 33 -20.39 14.61 -4.29
N LEU A 34 -20.17 13.31 -4.51
CA LEU A 34 -20.93 12.50 -5.47
C LEU A 34 -22.38 12.27 -5.05
N GLY A 35 -22.70 12.48 -3.77
CA GLY A 35 -24.02 12.31 -3.21
C GLY A 35 -24.44 10.84 -2.99
N PRO A 36 -25.40 10.59 -2.09
CA PRO A 36 -25.78 9.25 -1.67
C PRO A 36 -26.38 8.41 -2.81
N LYS A 37 -27.16 9.04 -3.71
CA LYS A 37 -27.77 8.34 -4.85
C LYS A 37 -26.72 7.62 -5.70
N TYR A 38 -25.62 8.31 -6.02
CA TYR A 38 -24.54 7.71 -6.80
C TYR A 38 -23.72 6.72 -5.95
N LEU A 39 -23.37 7.08 -4.72
CA LEU A 39 -22.53 6.24 -3.85
C LEU A 39 -23.16 4.87 -3.52
N PHE A 40 -24.50 4.79 -3.45
CA PHE A 40 -25.26 3.56 -3.25
C PHE A 40 -25.74 2.89 -4.54
N SER A 41 -25.49 3.50 -5.69
CA SER A 41 -25.77 2.89 -7.00
C SER A 41 -24.69 1.87 -7.38
N PRO A 42 -24.89 1.10 -8.47
CA PRO A 42 -23.83 0.29 -9.09
C PRO A 42 -22.63 1.10 -9.62
N ARG A 43 -22.76 2.44 -9.71
CA ARG A 43 -21.72 3.38 -10.18
C ARG A 43 -21.31 3.21 -11.65
N ASP A 44 -22.19 2.64 -12.47
CA ASP A 44 -21.95 2.40 -13.91
C ASP A 44 -21.72 3.69 -14.71
N GLU A 45 -22.25 4.82 -14.23
CA GLU A 45 -22.14 6.13 -14.87
C GLU A 45 -20.71 6.71 -14.83
N GLY A 46 -19.84 6.19 -13.96
CA GLY A 46 -18.43 6.61 -13.89
C GLY A 46 -18.18 8.04 -13.40
N LEU A 47 -19.12 8.63 -12.64
CA LEU A 47 -18.93 9.96 -12.04
C LEU A 47 -17.66 10.01 -11.19
N GLN A 48 -16.95 11.14 -11.31
CA GLN A 48 -15.76 11.46 -10.54
C GLN A 48 -16.04 12.60 -9.58
N SER A 49 -15.49 12.49 -8.37
CA SER A 49 -15.57 13.54 -7.35
C SER A 49 -14.90 14.81 -7.86
N GLY A 50 -15.55 15.96 -7.70
CA GLY A 50 -14.97 17.29 -7.92
C GLY A 50 -13.93 17.64 -6.85
N ASN A 51 -13.90 16.94 -5.72
CA ASN A 51 -12.88 17.08 -4.69
C ASN A 51 -11.52 16.54 -5.18
N LEU A 52 -10.58 17.46 -5.41
CA LEU A 52 -9.21 17.13 -5.83
C LEU A 52 -8.50 16.17 -4.87
N VAL A 53 -8.76 16.27 -3.56
CA VAL A 53 -8.16 15.36 -2.56
C VAL A 53 -8.70 13.95 -2.74
N SER A 54 -10.00 13.78 -3.01
CA SER A 54 -10.59 12.46 -3.30
C SER A 54 -9.96 11.82 -4.52
N GLN A 55 -9.82 12.58 -5.61
CA GLN A 55 -9.17 12.08 -6.82
C GLN A 55 -7.70 11.70 -6.58
N ARG A 56 -6.98 12.47 -5.76
CA ARG A 56 -5.59 12.18 -5.37
C ARG A 56 -5.50 10.91 -4.53
N LEU A 57 -6.35 10.76 -3.53
CA LEU A 57 -6.40 9.56 -2.69
C LEU A 57 -6.80 8.31 -3.49
N LYS A 58 -7.70 8.45 -4.47
CA LYS A 58 -8.01 7.37 -5.41
C LYS A 58 -6.77 6.90 -6.18
N ARG A 59 -6.01 7.83 -6.78
CA ARG A 59 -4.77 7.50 -7.49
C ARG A 59 -3.70 6.91 -6.56
N ALA A 60 -3.63 7.35 -5.30
CA ALA A 60 -2.72 6.78 -4.30
C ALA A 60 -3.10 5.32 -3.95
N LEU A 61 -4.39 5.05 -3.77
CA LEU A 61 -4.91 3.71 -3.52
C LEU A 61 -4.68 2.79 -4.72
N ASP A 62 -5.04 3.23 -5.93
CA ASP A 62 -4.82 2.47 -7.16
C ASP A 62 -3.32 2.11 -7.30
N ASN A 63 -2.42 3.05 -7.01
CA ASN A 63 -0.98 2.80 -7.04
C ASN A 63 -0.46 1.87 -5.93
N LEU A 64 -1.07 1.84 -4.75
CA LEU A 64 -0.77 0.81 -3.75
C LEU A 64 -1.14 -0.57 -4.33
N LEU A 65 -2.35 -0.69 -4.88
CA LEU A 65 -2.88 -1.96 -5.40
C LEU A 65 -2.07 -2.54 -6.57
N GLU A 66 -1.38 -1.70 -7.35
CA GLU A 66 -0.46 -2.15 -8.40
C GLU A 66 0.72 -2.98 -7.88
N SER A 67 1.27 -2.64 -6.69
CA SER A 67 2.42 -3.38 -6.11
C SER A 67 2.05 -4.25 -4.92
N TYR A 68 0.86 -4.06 -4.35
CA TYR A 68 0.45 -4.74 -3.13
C TYR A 68 0.43 -6.27 -3.27
N PRO A 69 -0.05 -6.87 -4.38
CA PRO A 69 0.02 -8.32 -4.56
C PRO A 69 1.45 -8.87 -4.48
N ALA A 70 2.43 -8.15 -5.02
CA ALA A 70 3.84 -8.54 -4.94
C ALA A 70 4.35 -8.49 -3.50
N PHE A 71 4.01 -7.44 -2.74
CA PHE A 71 4.37 -7.35 -1.32
C PHE A 71 3.79 -8.50 -0.50
N VAL A 72 2.48 -8.78 -0.67
CA VAL A 72 1.79 -9.88 0.01
C VAL A 72 2.45 -11.23 -0.32
N ALA A 73 2.69 -11.49 -1.61
CA ALA A 73 3.33 -12.72 -2.06
C ALA A 73 4.73 -12.90 -1.47
N LEU A 74 5.56 -11.84 -1.48
CA LEU A 74 6.91 -11.90 -0.92
C LEU A 74 6.91 -12.10 0.60
N ALA A 75 6.08 -11.37 1.34
CA ALA A 75 5.99 -11.51 2.79
C ALA A 75 5.57 -12.93 3.21
N LEU A 76 4.56 -13.49 2.54
CA LEU A 76 4.12 -14.86 2.78
C LEU A 76 5.19 -15.88 2.36
N ALA A 77 5.79 -15.73 1.17
CA ALA A 77 6.82 -16.63 0.67
C ALA A 77 8.03 -16.69 1.61
N LEU A 78 8.52 -15.55 2.09
CA LEU A 78 9.63 -15.47 3.03
C LEU A 78 9.32 -16.18 4.36
N ALA A 79 8.09 -16.04 4.85
CA ALA A 79 7.65 -16.67 6.09
C ALA A 79 7.55 -18.21 5.94
N VAL A 80 6.98 -18.72 4.84
CA VAL A 80 6.80 -20.17 4.64
C VAL A 80 8.09 -20.88 4.21
N THR A 81 9.02 -20.17 3.55
CA THR A 81 10.33 -20.72 3.16
C THR A 81 11.37 -20.64 4.28
N GLY A 82 11.03 -20.06 5.44
CA GLY A 82 11.97 -19.87 6.55
C GLY A 82 13.09 -18.86 6.27
N LYS A 83 12.92 -18.00 5.25
CA LYS A 83 13.92 -16.98 4.84
C LYS A 83 13.65 -15.58 5.40
N ALA A 84 12.64 -15.43 6.26
CA ALA A 84 12.31 -14.22 6.99
C ALA A 84 13.50 -13.61 7.76
N GLY A 85 13.44 -12.31 8.02
CA GLY A 85 14.46 -11.55 8.74
C GLY A 85 15.54 -10.94 7.83
N GLY A 86 16.55 -10.32 8.46
CA GLY A 86 17.67 -9.69 7.77
C GLY A 86 17.23 -8.63 6.75
N ILE A 87 17.78 -8.70 5.53
CA ILE A 87 17.49 -7.75 4.46
C ILE A 87 16.01 -7.78 4.02
N ALA A 88 15.32 -8.91 4.15
CA ALA A 88 13.88 -8.97 3.86
C ALA A 88 13.05 -8.16 4.86
N ALA A 89 13.36 -8.24 6.15
CA ALA A 89 12.68 -7.47 7.18
C ALA A 89 12.90 -5.96 6.98
N THR A 90 14.12 -5.54 6.62
CA THR A 90 14.41 -4.15 6.25
C THR A 90 13.61 -3.74 5.01
N GLY A 91 13.57 -4.59 3.98
CA GLY A 91 12.80 -4.34 2.76
C GLY A 91 11.30 -4.18 3.02
N ALA A 92 10.75 -5.01 3.91
CA ALA A 92 9.34 -4.96 4.30
C ALA A 92 8.99 -3.64 4.99
N TRP A 93 9.77 -3.23 5.99
CA TRP A 93 9.57 -1.94 6.66
C TRP A 93 9.75 -0.76 5.72
N LEU A 94 10.77 -0.79 4.86
CA LEU A 94 11.01 0.24 3.86
C LEU A 94 9.81 0.40 2.93
N TYR A 95 9.25 -0.72 2.45
CA TYR A 95 8.03 -0.72 1.65
C TYR A 95 6.87 -0.05 2.38
N LEU A 96 6.56 -0.49 3.61
CA LEU A 96 5.42 0.04 4.36
C LEU A 96 5.57 1.53 4.67
N LEU A 97 6.72 1.95 5.20
CA LEU A 97 6.96 3.35 5.57
C LEU A 97 6.94 4.26 4.34
N ALA A 98 7.53 3.81 3.23
CA ALA A 98 7.44 4.54 1.96
C ALA A 98 5.99 4.69 1.50
N ARG A 99 5.15 3.65 1.64
CA ARG A 99 3.73 3.74 1.27
C ARG A 99 2.94 4.69 2.17
N ILE A 100 3.23 4.76 3.46
CA ILE A 100 2.61 5.75 4.37
C ILE A 100 2.96 7.17 3.93
N VAL A 101 4.26 7.45 3.72
CA VAL A 101 4.73 8.77 3.29
C VAL A 101 4.18 9.13 1.91
N TYR A 102 4.12 8.16 0.99
CA TYR A 102 3.61 8.36 -0.37
C TYR A 102 2.16 8.86 -0.35
N VAL A 103 1.28 8.25 0.45
CA VAL A 103 -0.13 8.66 0.57
C VAL A 103 -0.25 10.09 1.07
N ALA A 104 0.52 10.46 2.11
CA ALA A 104 0.52 11.80 2.66
C ALA A 104 0.97 12.85 1.62
N LEU A 105 2.06 12.58 0.90
CA LEU A 105 2.55 13.45 -0.18
C LEU A 105 1.55 13.56 -1.33
N TYR A 106 0.91 12.45 -1.70
CA TYR A 106 -0.05 12.42 -2.80
C TYR A 106 -1.31 13.23 -2.47
N ALA A 107 -1.84 13.09 -1.25
CA ALA A 107 -2.98 13.88 -0.78
C ALA A 107 -2.64 15.39 -0.75
N ALA A 108 -1.46 15.74 -0.25
CA ALA A 108 -0.94 17.12 -0.24
C ALA A 108 -0.66 17.69 -1.65
N GLY A 109 -0.58 16.83 -2.67
CA GLY A 109 -0.30 17.24 -4.05
C GLY A 109 1.16 17.61 -4.30
N VAL A 110 2.09 17.08 -3.50
CA VAL A 110 3.53 17.34 -3.64
C VAL A 110 4.09 16.53 -4.83
N PRO A 111 4.50 17.19 -5.93
CA PRO A 111 5.08 16.50 -7.07
C PRO A 111 6.54 16.09 -6.80
N VAL A 112 7.11 15.25 -7.67
CA VAL A 112 8.53 14.83 -7.69
C VAL A 112 8.99 14.02 -6.48
N ILE A 113 8.90 14.54 -5.25
CA ILE A 113 9.31 13.87 -4.01
C ILE A 113 8.58 12.53 -3.86
N ARG A 114 7.29 12.50 -4.19
CA ARG A 114 6.49 11.26 -4.17
C ARG A 114 7.10 10.15 -5.04
N THR A 115 7.76 10.50 -6.15
CA THR A 115 8.36 9.51 -7.07
C THR A 115 9.59 8.86 -6.43
N PHE A 116 10.41 9.64 -5.71
CA PHE A 116 11.54 9.09 -4.96
C PHE A 116 11.07 8.18 -3.81
N VAL A 117 10.01 8.58 -3.11
CA VAL A 117 9.39 7.75 -2.07
C VAL A 117 8.80 6.46 -2.66
N TRP A 118 8.14 6.54 -3.80
CA TRP A 118 7.67 5.34 -4.52
C TRP A 118 8.84 4.43 -4.89
N LEU A 119 9.95 4.97 -5.41
CA LEU A 119 11.14 4.21 -5.74
C LEU A 119 11.72 3.49 -4.51
N ALA A 120 11.73 4.16 -3.35
CA ALA A 120 12.14 3.53 -2.09
C ALA A 120 11.27 2.30 -1.75
N SER A 121 9.95 2.37 -2.01
CA SER A 121 9.08 1.21 -1.83
C SER A 121 9.43 0.04 -2.77
N ILE A 122 9.79 0.33 -4.02
CA ILE A 122 10.23 -0.68 -4.99
C ILE A 122 11.56 -1.31 -4.57
N ILE A 123 12.50 -0.52 -4.07
CA ILE A 123 13.75 -1.02 -3.49
C ILE A 123 13.45 -1.99 -2.35
N GLY A 124 12.48 -1.68 -1.49
CA GLY A 124 12.02 -2.59 -0.44
C GLY A 124 11.54 -3.94 -0.98
N LEU A 125 10.76 -3.96 -2.06
CA LEU A 125 10.34 -5.21 -2.72
C LEU A 125 11.53 -5.98 -3.30
N VAL A 126 12.48 -5.29 -3.95
CA VAL A 126 13.69 -5.92 -4.50
C VAL A 126 14.53 -6.55 -3.39
N MET A 127 14.68 -5.89 -2.24
CA MET A 127 15.39 -6.44 -1.08
C MET A 127 14.76 -7.75 -0.58
N MET A 128 13.41 -7.77 -0.47
CA MET A 128 12.67 -8.97 -0.10
C MET A 128 12.83 -10.09 -1.14
N LEU A 129 12.78 -9.74 -2.43
CA LEU A 129 12.96 -10.69 -3.52
C LEU A 129 14.37 -11.29 -3.54
N VAL A 130 15.41 -10.46 -3.39
CA VAL A 130 16.80 -10.92 -3.31
C VAL A 130 16.96 -11.91 -2.16
N ARG A 131 16.40 -11.61 -0.99
CA ARG A 131 16.44 -12.54 0.15
C ARG A 131 15.73 -13.85 -0.13
N LEU A 132 14.60 -13.80 -0.84
CA LEU A 132 13.85 -15.01 -1.20
C LEU A 132 14.66 -15.89 -2.17
N MET A 133 15.38 -15.27 -3.11
CA MET A 133 16.16 -15.96 -4.15
C MET A 133 17.55 -16.42 -3.71
N SER A 134 18.13 -15.82 -2.66
CA SER A 134 19.38 -16.26 -2.02
C SER A 134 19.12 -17.39 -1.02
#